data_AF-A0A3B9KFG4-F1
#
_entry.id   AF-A0A3B9KFG4-F1
#
_cell.length_a   1.000
_cell.length_b   1.000
_cell.length_c   1.000
_cell.angle_alpha   90.00
_cell.angle_beta   90.00
_cell.angle_gamma   90.00
#
_symmetry.space_group_name_H-M   'P 1'
#
loop_
_entity.id
_entity.type
_entity.pdbx_description
1 polymer ?
#
loop_
_entity_poly.entity_id
_entity_poly.type
_entity_poly.pdbx_seq_one_letter_code
_entity_poly.pdbx_strand_id
1 'polypeptide(L)'
;AIKHQRSVAIFSLEMSKEQLVQRLLSMDAGIDQQRLRTGWIEDDEWERIVFAMGTLSEANIWIDDTAGISTVEMRSKARRLQAEHGIDLIIVDYLQLMQSMSGSGKRNENRVQEISEISRNLKGLARELNVPVLALAQLSRAVESRQSKVPQLSDLRESGCITGDTPIYLPDLGMYRPIEQLVGQEGFRVLSLNTETWQLEHCIVSNAFATGCKPVYRMTTRLGRTIRATANHKFLTMHGWERLSSLSQCDELASLAQSDVYWDEIINIEPDGEAEVYDLTVDELHNFVAGDIVVHNSIEQDADIVMFIYRDDVYNPETERKNIADIIIAKHRNGPVGEVSLYFQASQTRFHDLEVSPPAE
;
A
#
# COMPACT_ATOMS: atom_id res chain seq x y z
N ALA A 1 -24.24 -2.98 0.09
CA ALA A 1 -25.37 -2.48 0.91
C ALA A 1 -26.72 -2.88 0.31
N ILE A 2 -27.23 -2.19 -0.72
CA ILE A 2 -28.60 -2.39 -1.24
C ILE A 2 -28.86 -3.82 -1.78
N LYS A 3 -28.11 -4.26 -2.79
CA LYS A 3 -28.35 -5.55 -3.47
C LYS A 3 -28.26 -6.77 -2.56
N HIS A 4 -27.31 -6.76 -1.61
CA HIS A 4 -27.02 -7.89 -0.73
C HIS A 4 -27.52 -7.71 0.70
N GLN A 5 -28.19 -6.59 0.99
CA GLN A 5 -28.70 -6.24 2.33
C GLN A 5 -27.62 -6.36 3.43
N ARG A 6 -26.43 -5.82 3.13
CA ARG A 6 -25.24 -5.85 4.00
C ARG A 6 -24.94 -4.48 4.59
N SER A 7 -24.46 -4.46 5.82
CA SER A 7 -24.08 -3.25 6.54
C SER A 7 -22.65 -2.82 6.18
N VAL A 8 -22.48 -1.59 5.72
CA VAL A 8 -21.20 -1.07 5.23
C VAL A 8 -20.83 0.19 6.00
N ALA A 9 -19.62 0.23 6.55
CA ALA A 9 -19.05 1.43 7.14
C ALA A 9 -18.08 2.08 6.15
N ILE A 10 -18.20 3.39 5.94
CA ILE A 10 -17.35 4.18 5.05
C ILE A 10 -16.70 5.30 5.87
N PHE A 11 -15.38 5.27 5.96
CA PHE A 11 -14.57 6.37 6.50
C PHE A 11 -14.05 7.21 5.33
N SER A 12 -14.67 8.36 5.11
CA SER A 12 -14.38 9.29 4.02
C SER A 12 -13.50 10.43 4.53
N LEU A 13 -12.22 10.37 4.24
CA LEU A 13 -11.21 11.32 4.70
C LEU A 13 -11.00 12.49 3.73
N GLU A 14 -11.34 12.30 2.46
CA GLU A 14 -11.20 13.32 1.41
C GLU A 14 -12.52 14.03 1.10
N MET A 15 -13.62 13.28 1.01
CA MET A 15 -14.92 13.81 0.62
C MET A 15 -15.86 13.98 1.81
N SER A 16 -16.76 14.97 1.73
CA SER A 16 -17.84 15.07 2.72
C SER A 16 -18.92 14.01 2.51
N LYS A 17 -19.68 13.70 3.56
CA LYS A 17 -20.79 12.75 3.48
C LYS A 17 -21.83 13.17 2.43
N GLU A 18 -22.10 14.47 2.26
CA GLU A 18 -23.07 14.97 1.28
C GLU A 18 -22.60 14.69 -0.14
N GLN A 19 -21.31 14.90 -0.43
CA GLN A 19 -20.74 14.62 -1.75
C GLN A 19 -20.78 13.12 -2.06
N LEU A 20 -20.53 12.27 -1.07
CA LEU A 20 -20.59 10.83 -1.22
C LEU A 20 -22.03 10.34 -1.47
N VAL A 21 -23.01 10.84 -0.69
CA VAL A 21 -24.43 10.52 -0.87
C VAL A 21 -24.93 10.98 -2.24
N GLN A 22 -24.52 12.16 -2.70
CA GLN A 22 -24.88 12.65 -4.03
C GLN A 22 -24.36 11.74 -5.15
N ARG A 23 -23.15 11.18 -5.00
CA ARG A 23 -22.61 10.19 -5.94
C ARG A 23 -23.43 8.90 -5.93
N LEU A 24 -23.76 8.38 -4.74
CA LEU A 24 -24.59 7.18 -4.61
C LEU A 24 -25.96 7.38 -5.25
N LEU A 25 -26.57 8.55 -5.05
CA LEU A 25 -27.85 8.91 -5.65
C LEU A 25 -27.76 8.95 -7.19
N SER A 26 -26.73 9.58 -7.74
CA SER A 26 -26.49 9.63 -9.19
C SER A 26 -26.32 8.22 -9.78
N MET A 27 -25.58 7.34 -9.09
CA MET A 27 -25.36 5.96 -9.51
C MET A 27 -26.63 5.11 -9.48
N ASP A 28 -27.47 5.27 -8.46
CA ASP A 28 -28.70 4.48 -8.27
C ASP A 28 -29.84 5.00 -9.13
N ALA A 29 -30.07 6.32 -9.14
CA ALA A 29 -31.09 6.95 -9.98
C ALA A 29 -30.73 6.88 -11.47
N GLY A 30 -29.44 6.70 -11.82
CA GLY A 30 -28.96 6.66 -13.20
C GLY A 30 -28.97 8.03 -13.88
N ILE A 31 -28.67 9.08 -13.13
CA ILE A 31 -28.67 10.48 -13.59
C ILE A 31 -27.25 11.00 -13.60
N ASP A 32 -26.93 11.85 -14.58
CA ASP A 32 -25.62 12.48 -14.66
C ASP A 32 -25.28 13.27 -13.39
N GLN A 33 -24.09 13.03 -12.86
CA GLN A 33 -23.64 13.60 -11.59
C GLN A 33 -23.51 15.13 -11.65
N GLN A 34 -23.08 15.69 -12.77
CA GLN A 34 -22.94 17.14 -12.92
C GLN A 34 -24.32 17.80 -13.02
N ARG A 35 -25.27 17.18 -13.74
CA ARG A 35 -26.67 17.63 -13.79
C ARG A 35 -27.31 17.61 -12.41
N LEU A 36 -27.20 16.49 -11.69
CA LEU A 36 -27.71 16.35 -10.33
C LEU A 36 -27.10 17.40 -9.39
N ARG A 37 -25.80 17.70 -9.53
CA ARG A 37 -25.12 18.72 -8.72
C ARG A 37 -25.54 20.15 -9.04
N THR A 38 -25.85 20.43 -10.29
CA THR A 38 -26.25 21.77 -10.75
C THR A 38 -27.75 22.00 -10.66
N GLY A 39 -28.53 20.97 -10.32
CA GLY A 39 -29.99 21.03 -10.20
C GLY A 39 -30.73 21.00 -11.54
N TRP A 40 -30.05 20.62 -12.63
CA TRP A 40 -30.65 20.46 -13.95
C TRP A 40 -31.28 19.08 -14.09
N ILE A 41 -32.52 18.98 -13.65
CA ILE A 41 -33.24 17.71 -13.53
C ILE A 41 -34.55 17.85 -14.30
N GLU A 42 -34.82 16.89 -15.16
CA GLU A 42 -36.05 16.82 -15.93
C GLU A 42 -37.21 16.30 -15.05
N ASP A 43 -38.45 16.66 -15.38
CA ASP A 43 -39.61 16.33 -14.55
C ASP A 43 -39.79 14.81 -14.35
N ASP A 44 -39.45 13.99 -15.35
CA ASP A 44 -39.49 12.52 -15.31
C ASP A 44 -38.30 11.89 -14.54
N GLU A 45 -37.20 12.62 -14.39
CA GLU A 45 -36.05 12.19 -13.58
C GLU A 45 -36.34 12.32 -12.08
N TRP A 46 -37.30 13.15 -11.70
CA TRP A 46 -37.62 13.42 -10.30
C TRP A 46 -38.19 12.19 -9.59
N GLU A 47 -39.03 11.41 -10.28
CA GLU A 47 -39.55 10.14 -9.74
C GLU A 47 -38.42 9.13 -9.48
N ARG A 48 -37.43 9.04 -10.39
CA ARG A 48 -36.27 8.16 -10.24
C ARG A 48 -35.40 8.56 -9.05
N ILE A 49 -35.22 9.87 -8.83
CA ILE A 49 -34.48 10.38 -7.67
C ILE A 49 -35.19 10.04 -6.37
N VAL A 50 -36.49 10.30 -6.28
CA VAL A 50 -37.27 10.01 -5.08
C VAL A 50 -37.22 8.51 -4.75
N PHE A 51 -37.32 7.66 -5.77
CA PHE A 51 -37.18 6.21 -5.60
C PHE A 51 -35.79 5.81 -5.09
N ALA A 52 -34.72 6.38 -5.68
CA ALA A 52 -33.35 6.14 -5.24
C ALA A 52 -33.10 6.63 -3.80
N MET A 53 -33.67 7.78 -3.42
CA MET A 53 -33.61 8.28 -2.03
C MET A 53 -34.25 7.31 -1.05
N GLY A 54 -35.43 6.77 -1.39
CA GLY A 54 -36.10 5.76 -0.56
C GLY A 54 -35.22 4.52 -0.37
N THR A 55 -34.68 4.00 -1.47
CA THR A 55 -33.79 2.83 -1.46
C THR A 55 -32.51 3.07 -0.64
N LEU A 56 -31.89 4.24 -0.78
CA LEU A 56 -30.68 4.61 -0.02
C LEU A 56 -30.98 4.86 1.46
N SER A 57 -32.17 5.40 1.80
CA SER A 57 -32.56 5.63 3.19
C SER A 57 -32.77 4.34 3.98
N GLU A 58 -33.14 3.26 3.31
CA GLU A 58 -33.27 1.93 3.91
C GLU A 58 -31.95 1.14 3.93
N ALA A 59 -30.92 1.64 3.23
CA ALA A 59 -29.63 0.97 3.15
C ALA A 59 -28.83 1.17 4.44
N ASN A 60 -28.26 0.07 4.96
CA ASN A 60 -27.35 0.07 6.10
C ASN A 60 -25.95 0.59 5.70
N ILE A 61 -25.85 1.90 5.41
CA ILE A 61 -24.59 2.57 5.06
C ILE A 61 -24.28 3.61 6.13
N TRP A 62 -23.16 3.44 6.80
CA TRP A 62 -22.66 4.36 7.82
C TRP A 62 -21.50 5.15 7.24
N ILE A 63 -21.61 6.48 7.22
CA ILE A 63 -20.58 7.36 6.67
C ILE A 63 -20.01 8.22 7.81
N ASP A 64 -18.69 8.18 7.96
CA ASP A 64 -17.94 9.08 8.84
C ASP A 64 -17.00 9.92 7.98
N ASP A 65 -17.22 11.23 7.95
CA ASP A 65 -16.44 12.21 7.20
C ASP A 65 -15.53 13.07 8.10
N THR A 66 -15.14 12.53 9.27
CA THR A 66 -14.23 13.23 10.20
C THR A 66 -12.85 13.40 9.56
N ALA A 67 -12.53 14.64 9.17
CA ALA A 67 -11.24 14.97 8.57
C ALA A 67 -10.06 14.70 9.53
N GLY A 68 -9.00 14.06 9.02
CA GLY A 68 -7.77 13.81 9.77
C GLY A 68 -7.92 12.83 10.93
N ILE A 69 -8.95 11.97 10.92
CA ILE A 69 -9.16 10.95 11.95
C ILE A 69 -7.91 10.08 12.15
N SER A 70 -7.58 9.79 13.41
CA SER A 70 -6.49 8.86 13.73
C SER A 70 -6.92 7.42 13.54
N THR A 71 -5.95 6.51 13.35
CA THR A 71 -6.19 5.05 13.29
C THR A 71 -6.90 4.52 14.54
N VAL A 72 -6.52 5.03 15.72
CA VAL A 72 -7.10 4.64 17.02
C VAL A 72 -8.56 5.07 17.13
N GLU A 73 -8.87 6.30 16.71
CA GLU A 73 -10.24 6.81 16.73
C GLU A 73 -11.13 6.06 15.74
N MET A 74 -10.65 5.84 14.51
CA MET A 74 -11.36 5.03 13.50
C MET A 74 -11.67 3.63 14.04
N ARG A 75 -10.68 2.94 14.64
CA ARG A 75 -10.87 1.61 15.25
C ARG A 75 -11.91 1.62 16.35
N SER A 76 -11.92 2.65 17.19
CA SER A 76 -12.91 2.79 18.27
C SER A 76 -14.33 2.97 17.71
N LYS A 77 -14.49 3.79 16.67
CA LYS A 77 -15.78 3.98 15.98
C LYS A 77 -16.25 2.71 15.28
N ALA A 78 -15.36 2.03 14.56
CA ALA A 78 -15.64 0.76 13.89
C ALA A 78 -16.08 -0.33 14.88
N ARG A 79 -15.39 -0.47 16.03
CA ARG A 79 -15.77 -1.40 17.10
C ARG A 79 -17.16 -1.11 17.66
N ARG A 80 -17.45 0.16 17.97
CA ARG A 80 -18.77 0.55 18.48
C ARG A 80 -19.86 0.21 17.47
N LEU A 81 -19.65 0.57 16.21
CA LEU A 81 -20.60 0.31 15.14
C LEU A 81 -20.80 -1.21 14.91
N GLN A 82 -19.74 -2.02 15.00
CA GLN A 82 -19.84 -3.48 14.96
C GLN A 82 -20.69 -4.04 16.10
N ALA A 83 -20.53 -3.52 17.32
CA ALA A 83 -21.26 -3.98 18.50
C ALA A 83 -22.74 -3.59 18.48
N GLU A 84 -23.07 -2.39 17.99
CA GLU A 84 -24.43 -1.87 17.99
C GLU A 84 -25.27 -2.38 16.81
N HIS A 85 -24.67 -2.46 15.61
CA HIS A 85 -25.41 -2.69 14.37
C HIS A 85 -24.91 -3.89 13.56
N GLY A 86 -23.69 -4.37 13.83
CA GLY A 86 -23.00 -5.31 12.95
C GLY A 86 -22.57 -4.66 11.63
N ILE A 87 -21.36 -4.95 11.19
CA ILE A 87 -20.80 -4.48 9.92
C ILE A 87 -20.31 -5.69 9.13
N ASP A 88 -20.54 -5.69 7.83
CA ASP A 88 -20.08 -6.72 6.90
C ASP A 88 -18.90 -6.25 6.04
N LEU A 89 -18.66 -4.94 5.93
CA LEU A 89 -17.56 -4.34 5.17
C LEU A 89 -17.17 -2.97 5.73
N ILE A 90 -15.87 -2.70 5.81
CA ILE A 90 -15.32 -1.38 6.10
C ILE A 90 -14.60 -0.85 4.87
N ILE A 91 -14.88 0.39 4.47
CA ILE A 91 -14.22 1.11 3.38
C ILE A 91 -13.50 2.32 3.97
N VAL A 92 -12.24 2.55 3.59
CA VAL A 92 -11.42 3.69 4.01
C VAL A 92 -10.91 4.44 2.78
N ASP A 93 -11.31 5.71 2.64
CA ASP A 93 -10.99 6.58 1.50
C ASP A 93 -10.29 7.87 1.98
N TYR A 94 -8.99 8.07 1.86
CA TYR A 94 -7.92 7.16 1.44
C TYR A 94 -6.78 7.25 2.47
N LEU A 95 -5.95 6.20 2.56
CA LEU A 95 -5.04 5.99 3.70
C LEU A 95 -4.13 7.17 4.02
N GLN A 96 -3.68 7.92 3.01
CA GLN A 96 -2.70 8.98 3.16
C GLN A 96 -3.21 10.27 3.82
N LEU A 97 -4.50 10.36 4.19
CA LEU A 97 -5.05 11.50 4.95
C LEU A 97 -5.20 11.21 6.45
N MET A 98 -4.89 10.00 6.91
CA MET A 98 -4.91 9.66 8.33
C MET A 98 -3.69 10.28 9.03
N GLN A 99 -3.91 10.99 10.14
CA GLN A 99 -2.81 11.60 10.90
C GLN A 99 -2.19 10.59 11.87
N SER A 100 -0.87 10.43 11.81
CA SER A 100 -0.09 9.87 12.91
C SER A 100 0.29 11.01 13.85
N MET A 101 -0.08 10.90 15.13
CA MET A 101 0.35 11.84 16.15
C MET A 101 1.85 11.65 16.42
N SER A 102 2.69 12.37 15.70
CA SER A 102 4.10 12.59 16.07
C SER A 102 4.48 14.02 15.70
N GLY A 103 4.58 14.86 16.74
CA GLY A 103 4.86 16.28 16.64
C GLY A 103 6.31 16.62 16.28
N SER A 104 6.46 17.81 15.72
CA SER A 104 7.69 18.54 15.40
C SER A 104 8.49 18.09 14.18
N GLY A 105 8.47 18.94 13.15
CA GLY A 105 9.73 19.36 12.51
C GLY A 105 10.35 18.52 11.39
N LYS A 106 9.70 17.54 10.74
CA LYS A 106 10.21 16.94 9.47
C LYS A 106 9.06 16.34 8.66
N ARG A 107 8.48 17.16 7.76
CA ARG A 107 7.10 16.97 7.24
C ARG A 107 6.97 16.07 6.00
N ASN A 108 8.06 15.61 5.39
CA ASN A 108 8.02 14.81 4.16
C ASN A 108 8.45 13.33 4.34
N GLU A 109 9.14 12.99 5.44
CA GLU A 109 9.82 11.69 5.60
C GLU A 109 8.93 10.61 6.26
N ASN A 110 7.92 11.02 7.03
CA ASN A 110 7.03 10.12 7.77
C ASN A 110 5.96 9.41 6.92
N ARG A 111 5.60 9.92 5.74
CA ARG A 111 4.40 9.45 5.00
C ARG A 111 4.45 7.99 4.58
N VAL A 112 5.64 7.48 4.25
CA VAL A 112 5.83 6.08 3.82
C VAL A 112 5.78 5.12 5.02
N GLN A 113 6.32 5.56 6.17
CA GLN A 113 6.20 4.82 7.42
C GLN A 113 4.75 4.82 7.93
N GLU A 114 4.07 5.96 7.83
CA GLU A 114 2.65 6.13 8.13
C GLU A 114 1.80 5.16 7.30
N ILE A 115 1.98 5.08 5.97
CA ILE A 115 1.20 4.13 5.13
C ILE A 115 1.42 2.68 5.56
N SER A 116 2.66 2.30 5.91
CA SER A 116 2.98 0.94 6.37
C SER A 116 2.34 0.62 7.72
N GLU A 117 2.37 1.58 8.63
CA GLU A 117 1.75 1.47 9.95
C GLU A 117 0.22 1.42 9.84
N ILE A 118 -0.37 2.28 9.01
CA ILE A 118 -1.81 2.31 8.74
C ILE A 118 -2.25 0.98 8.14
N SER A 119 -1.53 0.44 7.15
CA SER A 119 -1.85 -0.86 6.52
C SER A 119 -1.87 -1.99 7.55
N ARG A 120 -0.84 -2.07 8.42
CA ARG A 120 -0.79 -3.05 9.52
C ARG A 120 -1.93 -2.88 10.52
N ASN A 121 -2.23 -1.64 10.90
CA ASN A 121 -3.33 -1.35 11.82
C ASN A 121 -4.69 -1.74 11.23
N LEU A 122 -4.92 -1.50 9.94
CA LEU A 122 -6.14 -1.91 9.25
C LEU A 122 -6.24 -3.44 9.11
N LYS A 123 -5.12 -4.12 8.85
CA LYS A 123 -5.08 -5.59 8.85
C LYS A 123 -5.43 -6.15 10.23
N GLY A 124 -4.92 -5.53 11.29
CA GLY A 124 -5.28 -5.83 12.67
C GLY A 124 -6.78 -5.64 12.93
N LEU A 125 -7.35 -4.50 12.49
CA LEU A 125 -8.78 -4.21 12.59
C LEU A 125 -9.63 -5.25 11.86
N ALA A 126 -9.25 -5.62 10.63
CA ALA A 126 -9.95 -6.60 9.82
C ALA A 126 -10.01 -7.97 10.51
N ARG A 127 -8.87 -8.42 11.06
CA ARG A 127 -8.78 -9.69 11.81
C ARG A 127 -9.57 -9.65 13.11
N GLU A 128 -9.49 -8.53 13.83
CA GLU A 128 -10.17 -8.39 15.12
C GLU A 128 -11.68 -8.40 14.97
N LEU A 129 -12.22 -7.62 14.02
CA LEU A 129 -13.67 -7.56 13.80
C LEU A 129 -14.18 -8.74 12.96
N ASN A 130 -13.28 -9.51 12.35
CA ASN A 130 -13.59 -10.53 11.35
C ASN A 130 -14.43 -9.97 10.20
N VAL A 131 -14.05 -8.79 9.72
CA VAL A 131 -14.74 -8.02 8.66
C VAL A 131 -13.73 -7.62 7.59
N PRO A 132 -14.04 -7.78 6.29
CA PRO A 132 -13.17 -7.29 5.23
C PRO A 132 -13.01 -5.77 5.31
N VAL A 133 -11.78 -5.30 5.13
CA VAL A 133 -11.44 -3.88 5.07
C VAL A 133 -10.90 -3.56 3.67
N LEU A 134 -11.60 -2.68 2.96
CA LEU A 134 -11.18 -2.14 1.67
C LEU A 134 -10.55 -0.76 1.91
N ALA A 135 -9.26 -0.66 1.65
CA ALA A 135 -8.51 0.58 1.78
C ALA A 135 -8.16 1.15 0.40
N LEU A 136 -8.49 2.42 0.15
CA LEU A 136 -8.07 3.13 -1.04
C LEU A 136 -6.71 3.78 -0.79
N ALA A 137 -5.82 3.67 -1.77
CA ALA A 137 -4.49 4.28 -1.72
C ALA A 137 -4.21 4.99 -3.05
N GLN A 138 -3.71 6.22 -2.95
CA GLN A 138 -3.18 6.93 -4.12
C GLN A 138 -1.81 6.38 -4.52
N LEU A 139 -1.57 6.29 -5.83
CA LEU A 139 -0.28 5.91 -6.39
C LEU A 139 0.68 7.10 -6.45
N SER A 140 1.98 6.81 -6.48
CA SER A 140 2.98 7.84 -6.75
C SER A 140 2.84 8.36 -8.19
N ARG A 141 3.17 9.65 -8.41
CA ARG A 141 3.19 10.25 -9.76
C ARG A 141 4.28 9.69 -10.67
N ALA A 142 5.19 8.85 -10.15
CA ALA A 142 6.24 8.22 -10.95
C ALA A 142 5.67 7.30 -12.05
N VAL A 143 4.46 6.76 -11.87
CA VAL A 143 3.76 6.00 -12.92
C VAL A 143 3.57 6.83 -14.19
N GLU A 144 3.39 8.15 -14.06
CA GLU A 144 3.14 9.07 -15.17
C GLU A 144 4.39 9.41 -15.97
N SER A 145 5.60 9.07 -15.54
CA SER A 145 6.83 9.31 -16.31
C SER A 145 7.31 8.08 -17.08
N ARG A 146 6.82 6.87 -16.75
CA ARG A 146 7.19 5.61 -17.42
C ARG A 146 6.64 5.53 -18.85
N GLN A 147 7.28 4.75 -19.73
CA GLN A 147 6.71 4.50 -21.07
C GLN A 147 5.36 3.77 -20.96
N SER A 148 5.29 2.71 -20.15
CA SER A 148 4.03 2.06 -19.79
C SER A 148 3.45 2.69 -18.54
N LYS A 149 2.20 3.16 -18.63
CA LYS A 149 1.45 3.76 -17.51
C LYS A 149 0.66 2.73 -16.69
N VAL A 150 0.78 1.44 -17.02
CA VAL A 150 0.10 0.36 -16.30
C VAL A 150 0.67 0.30 -14.88
N PRO A 151 -0.17 0.46 -13.83
CA PRO A 151 0.29 0.39 -12.45
C PRO A 151 0.86 -0.97 -12.08
N GLN A 152 1.85 -0.95 -11.20
CA GLN A 152 2.52 -2.14 -10.68
C GLN A 152 2.67 -2.02 -9.17
N LEU A 153 2.99 -3.14 -8.51
CA LEU A 153 3.17 -3.20 -7.06
C LEU A 153 4.23 -2.21 -6.54
N SER A 154 5.23 -1.91 -7.37
CA SER A 154 6.22 -0.87 -7.10
C SER A 154 5.65 0.55 -7.05
N ASP A 155 4.47 0.82 -7.63
CA ASP A 155 3.87 2.17 -7.68
C ASP A 155 3.02 2.51 -6.44
N LEU A 156 2.58 1.49 -5.69
CA LEU A 156 2.08 1.65 -4.30
C LEU A 156 3.19 2.04 -3.32
N ARG A 157 4.42 2.12 -3.83
CA ARG A 157 5.66 2.08 -3.09
C ARG A 157 6.54 3.27 -3.42
N GLU A 158 7.31 3.63 -2.42
CA GLU A 158 8.68 4.08 -2.58
C GLU A 158 9.61 3.07 -1.87
N SER A 159 9.61 1.77 -2.21
CA SER A 159 10.49 0.83 -1.49
C SER A 159 11.94 0.88 -1.92
N GLY A 160 12.78 0.75 -0.89
CA GLY A 160 14.14 0.27 -0.99
C GLY A 160 14.26 -1.10 -1.61
N CYS A 161 15.26 -1.31 -2.44
CA CYS A 161 15.73 -2.62 -2.86
C CYS A 161 17.27 -2.66 -2.83
N ILE A 162 17.86 -3.83 -2.63
CA ILE A 162 19.33 -4.07 -2.58
C ILE A 162 19.79 -4.78 -3.85
N THR A 163 21.07 -4.71 -4.21
CA THR A 163 21.57 -5.37 -5.44
C THR A 163 21.75 -6.88 -5.27
N GLY A 164 21.74 -7.62 -6.39
CA GLY A 164 21.74 -9.10 -6.41
C GLY A 164 22.93 -9.77 -5.72
N ASP A 165 24.09 -9.11 -5.75
CA ASP A 165 25.33 -9.55 -5.11
C ASP A 165 25.32 -9.42 -3.58
N THR A 166 24.29 -8.78 -3.01
CA THR A 166 24.21 -8.57 -1.56
C THR A 166 24.08 -9.90 -0.81
N PRO A 167 25.00 -10.21 0.12
CA PRO A 167 25.02 -11.50 0.80
C PRO A 167 23.99 -11.55 1.95
N ILE A 168 23.19 -12.62 1.97
CA ILE A 168 22.19 -12.94 2.99
C ILE A 168 22.67 -14.17 3.78
N TYR A 169 22.73 -14.07 5.10
CA TYR A 169 23.10 -15.20 5.95
C TYR A 169 21.92 -16.14 6.15
N LEU A 170 22.12 -17.43 5.85
CA LEU A 170 21.15 -18.49 6.04
C LEU A 170 21.54 -19.32 7.28
N PRO A 171 20.90 -19.11 8.44
CA PRO A 171 21.29 -19.75 9.70
C PRO A 171 21.15 -21.27 9.66
N ASP A 172 20.17 -21.81 8.93
CA ASP A 172 19.97 -23.26 8.82
C ASP A 172 21.10 -23.95 8.05
N LEU A 173 21.81 -23.22 7.18
CA LEU A 173 22.94 -23.73 6.38
C LEU A 173 24.31 -23.26 6.89
N GLY A 174 24.34 -22.29 7.81
CA GLY A 174 25.57 -21.69 8.32
C GLY A 174 26.42 -20.99 7.25
N MET A 175 25.77 -20.46 6.18
CA MET A 175 26.48 -19.87 5.04
C MET A 175 25.78 -18.61 4.53
N TYR A 176 26.52 -17.76 3.82
CA TYR A 176 25.97 -16.63 3.07
C TYR A 176 25.63 -17.04 1.64
N ARG A 177 24.54 -16.46 1.10
CA ARG A 177 24.19 -16.54 -0.31
C ARG A 177 23.82 -15.16 -0.86
N PRO A 178 24.23 -14.81 -2.09
CA PRO A 178 23.72 -13.63 -2.77
C PRO A 178 22.18 -13.68 -2.87
N ILE A 179 21.52 -12.54 -2.65
CA ILE A 179 20.06 -12.46 -2.67
C ILE A 179 19.45 -12.88 -4.02
N GLU A 180 20.16 -12.64 -5.14
CA GLU A 180 19.71 -13.08 -6.47
C GLU A 180 19.53 -14.60 -6.56
N GLN A 181 20.30 -15.38 -5.79
CA GLN A 181 20.21 -16.85 -5.77
C GLN A 181 19.07 -17.37 -4.90
N LEU A 182 18.41 -16.48 -4.15
CA LEU A 182 17.28 -16.81 -3.30
C LEU A 182 15.93 -16.54 -3.99
N VAL A 183 15.94 -15.88 -5.15
CA VAL A 183 14.71 -15.50 -5.87
C VAL A 183 13.85 -16.73 -6.17
N GLY A 184 12.56 -16.62 -5.85
CA GLY A 184 11.58 -17.70 -6.02
C GLY A 184 11.63 -18.78 -4.95
N GLN A 185 12.49 -18.65 -3.93
CA GLN A 185 12.49 -19.52 -2.75
C GLN A 185 11.66 -18.91 -1.63
N GLU A 186 11.07 -19.77 -0.80
CA GLU A 186 10.25 -19.42 0.36
C GLU A 186 10.52 -20.40 1.51
N GLY A 187 10.13 -20.04 2.73
CA GLY A 187 10.20 -20.90 3.91
C GLY A 187 11.59 -21.07 4.53
N PHE A 188 12.61 -20.39 3.99
CA PHE A 188 13.96 -20.37 4.58
C PHE A 188 14.08 -19.30 5.65
N ARG A 189 15.04 -19.45 6.58
CA ARG A 189 15.25 -18.46 7.65
C ARG A 189 16.35 -17.46 7.30
N VAL A 190 16.23 -16.27 7.87
CA VAL A 190 17.27 -15.22 7.87
C VAL A 190 17.39 -14.64 9.27
N LEU A 191 18.48 -13.89 9.51
CA LEU A 191 18.62 -13.10 10.72
C LEU A 191 17.85 -11.80 10.59
N SER A 192 17.08 -11.47 11.61
CA SER A 192 16.30 -10.25 11.75
C SER A 192 16.52 -9.66 13.12
N LEU A 193 16.60 -8.34 13.22
CA LEU A 193 16.76 -7.67 14.50
C LEU A 193 15.40 -7.42 15.14
N ASN A 194 15.22 -7.89 16.36
CA ASN A 194 14.11 -7.45 17.20
C ASN A 194 14.48 -6.08 17.80
N THR A 195 13.78 -5.03 17.41
CA THR A 195 14.08 -3.65 17.84
C THR A 195 13.66 -3.34 19.28
N GLU A 196 12.92 -4.24 19.93
CA GLU A 196 12.57 -4.13 21.36
C GLU A 196 13.67 -4.74 22.24
N THR A 197 14.16 -5.93 21.87
CA THR A 197 15.18 -6.67 22.64
C THR A 197 16.61 -6.37 22.21
N TRP A 198 16.80 -5.81 21.00
CA TRP A 198 18.09 -5.64 20.35
C TRP A 198 18.86 -6.95 20.15
N GLN A 199 18.14 -8.05 20.00
CA GLN A 199 18.67 -9.38 19.73
C GLN A 199 18.36 -9.83 18.30
N LEU A 200 19.26 -10.62 17.73
CA LEU A 200 19.03 -11.24 16.42
C LEU A 200 18.19 -12.49 16.59
N GLU A 201 17.08 -12.54 15.85
CA GLU A 201 16.13 -13.65 15.83
C GLU A 201 16.12 -14.30 14.45
N HIS A 202 15.80 -15.59 14.43
CA HIS A 202 15.66 -16.34 13.18
C HIS A 202 14.23 -16.22 12.67
N CYS A 203 14.01 -15.40 11.65
CA CYS A 203 12.70 -15.19 11.07
C CYS A 203 12.57 -15.90 9.72
N ILE A 204 11.35 -16.33 9.40
CA ILE A 204 11.05 -17.03 8.14
C ILE A 204 10.86 -16.00 7.04
N VAL A 205 11.50 -16.26 5.89
CA VAL A 205 11.28 -15.54 4.65
C VAL A 205 10.12 -16.19 3.92
N SER A 206 9.05 -15.44 3.72
CA SER A 206 7.88 -15.89 2.96
C SER A 206 8.02 -15.65 1.47
N ASN A 207 8.90 -14.75 1.02
CA ASN A 207 9.15 -14.53 -0.41
C ASN A 207 10.48 -13.80 -0.68
N ALA A 208 11.16 -14.15 -1.77
CA ALA A 208 12.34 -13.47 -2.30
C ALA A 208 12.15 -13.16 -3.80
N PHE A 209 12.31 -11.90 -4.20
CA PHE A 209 11.91 -11.46 -5.54
C PHE A 209 12.80 -10.36 -6.12
N ALA A 210 12.85 -10.29 -7.45
CA ALA A 210 13.47 -9.20 -8.19
C ALA A 210 12.45 -8.06 -8.41
N THR A 211 12.90 -6.81 -8.31
CA THR A 211 12.08 -5.61 -8.50
C THR A 211 12.47 -4.82 -9.77
N GLY A 212 13.37 -5.37 -10.59
CA GLY A 212 13.83 -4.79 -11.86
C GLY A 212 15.07 -3.89 -11.73
N CYS A 213 15.42 -3.21 -12.82
CA CYS A 213 16.60 -2.32 -12.88
C CYS A 213 16.28 -0.94 -12.30
N LYS A 214 17.08 -0.46 -11.34
CA LYS A 214 16.91 0.86 -10.69
C LYS A 214 18.26 1.55 -10.45
N PRO A 215 18.30 2.89 -10.36
CA PRO A 215 19.47 3.61 -9.88
C PRO A 215 19.83 3.20 -8.44
N VAL A 216 21.11 2.91 -8.21
CA VAL A 216 21.65 2.47 -6.92
C VAL A 216 22.77 3.38 -6.44
N TYR A 217 22.97 3.36 -5.13
CA TYR A 217 24.02 4.08 -4.43
C TYR A 217 24.83 3.06 -3.63
N ARG A 218 26.14 3.27 -3.58
CA ARG A 218 27.06 2.49 -2.75
C ARG A 218 27.24 3.20 -1.42
N MET A 219 26.82 2.55 -0.34
CA MET A 219 27.13 2.94 1.02
C MET A 219 28.40 2.23 1.48
N THR A 220 29.32 2.96 2.10
CA THR A 220 30.51 2.39 2.74
C THR A 220 30.57 2.83 4.20
N THR A 221 30.74 1.86 5.11
CA THR A 221 30.92 2.12 6.54
C THR A 221 32.40 2.19 6.91
N ARG A 222 32.71 2.73 8.10
CA ARG A 222 34.08 2.92 8.60
C ARG A 222 34.83 1.61 8.80
N LEU A 223 34.15 0.50 9.14
CA LEU A 223 34.76 -0.82 9.20
C LEU A 223 34.92 -1.48 7.81
N GLY A 224 34.63 -0.76 6.73
CA GLY A 224 34.84 -1.23 5.37
C GLY A 224 33.72 -2.11 4.83
N ARG A 225 32.55 -2.16 5.50
CA ARG A 225 31.38 -2.83 4.93
C ARG A 225 30.82 -1.97 3.81
N THR A 226 30.35 -2.64 2.76
CA THR A 226 29.71 -1.96 1.64
C THR A 226 28.38 -2.62 1.31
N ILE A 227 27.37 -1.82 1.02
CA ILE A 227 26.10 -2.29 0.48
C ILE A 227 25.63 -1.34 -0.62
N ARG A 228 25.04 -1.92 -1.67
CA ARG A 228 24.47 -1.17 -2.78
C ARG A 228 22.96 -1.28 -2.71
N ALA A 229 22.29 -0.14 -2.71
CA ALA A 229 20.84 -0.11 -2.58
C ALA A 229 20.25 1.11 -3.29
N THR A 230 18.95 1.11 -3.53
CA THR A 230 18.24 2.28 -4.04
C THR A 230 18.23 3.41 -3.00
N ALA A 231 18.15 4.67 -3.44
CA ALA A 231 18.20 5.86 -2.57
C ALA A 231 17.19 5.84 -1.40
N ASN A 232 16.03 5.23 -1.62
CA ASN A 232 14.94 5.11 -0.65
C ASN A 232 15.05 3.88 0.26
N HIS A 233 16.10 3.05 0.11
CA HIS A 233 16.32 1.92 1.00
C HIS A 233 16.61 2.39 2.42
N LYS A 234 15.89 1.81 3.38
CA LYS A 234 16.05 2.14 4.79
C LYS A 234 17.10 1.26 5.45
N PHE A 235 17.90 1.90 6.28
CA PHE A 235 18.91 1.30 7.12
C PHE A 235 18.62 1.69 8.56
N LEU A 236 18.86 0.78 9.49
CA LEU A 236 18.71 1.09 10.91
C LEU A 236 19.89 1.95 11.37
N THR A 237 19.60 3.12 11.92
CA THR A 237 20.53 4.04 12.59
C THR A 237 20.19 4.13 14.07
N MET A 238 21.06 4.78 14.84
CA MET A 238 20.81 5.07 16.25
C MET A 238 19.56 5.95 16.50
N HIS A 239 19.09 6.66 15.46
CA HIS A 239 17.90 7.49 15.50
C HIS A 239 16.66 6.79 14.91
N GLY A 240 16.79 5.52 14.51
CA GLY A 240 15.73 4.72 13.91
C GLY A 240 15.99 4.43 12.42
N TRP A 241 14.93 4.15 11.67
CA TRP A 241 15.05 3.76 10.26
C TRP A 241 15.18 4.98 9.34
N GLU A 242 16.33 5.14 8.69
CA GLU A 242 16.61 6.26 7.80
C GLU A 242 16.90 5.79 6.37
N ARG A 243 16.54 6.60 5.37
CA ARG A 243 16.79 6.28 3.95
C ARG A 243 18.25 6.51 3.61
N LEU A 244 18.79 5.73 2.68
CA LEU A 244 20.14 5.93 2.18
C LEU A 244 20.41 7.37 1.72
N SER A 245 19.44 8.02 1.08
CA SER A 245 19.56 9.41 0.64
C SER A 245 19.56 10.46 1.75
N SER A 246 19.07 10.13 2.95
CA SER A 246 18.96 11.06 4.08
C SER A 246 20.09 10.91 5.10
N LEU A 247 20.92 9.87 4.96
CA LEU A 247 22.04 9.62 5.86
C LEU A 247 23.15 10.67 5.63
N SER A 248 23.46 11.45 6.67
CA SER A 248 24.62 12.34 6.72
C SER A 248 25.74 11.73 7.56
N GLN A 249 26.99 12.07 7.26
CA GLN A 249 28.14 11.81 8.15
C GLN A 249 27.94 12.55 9.50
N CYS A 250 28.38 11.94 10.63
CA CYS A 250 28.20 12.31 12.06
C CYS A 250 26.94 11.71 12.75
N ASP A 251 26.96 11.20 13.99
CA ASP A 251 27.94 11.28 15.10
C ASP A 251 27.89 10.07 16.07
N GLU A 252 29.02 9.90 16.77
CA GLU A 252 29.35 9.27 18.07
C GLU A 252 28.70 7.96 18.60
N LEU A 253 29.61 7.03 18.91
CA LEU A 253 29.40 5.75 19.57
C LEU A 253 29.36 5.89 21.10
N ALA A 254 28.25 5.45 21.72
CA ALA A 254 28.28 4.99 23.11
C ALA A 254 27.30 3.83 23.37
N SER A 255 27.86 2.79 24.03
CA SER A 255 27.21 1.69 24.77
C SER A 255 26.69 0.47 23.98
N LEU A 256 27.54 -0.56 23.89
CA LEU A 256 27.13 -1.94 23.59
C LEU A 256 27.86 -2.93 24.49
N ALA A 257 27.26 -3.22 25.64
CA ALA A 257 27.65 -4.37 26.46
C ALA A 257 26.58 -5.48 26.46
N GLN A 258 25.43 -5.26 25.80
CA GLN A 258 24.25 -6.15 25.91
C GLN A 258 23.47 -6.38 24.59
N SER A 259 23.89 -5.84 23.46
CA SER A 259 23.18 -5.99 22.17
C SER A 259 24.02 -6.78 21.17
N ASP A 260 23.35 -7.59 20.35
CA ASP A 260 23.98 -8.42 19.30
C ASP A 260 24.45 -7.58 18.10
N VAL A 261 23.96 -6.35 17.99
CA VAL A 261 24.30 -5.41 16.91
C VAL A 261 25.17 -4.29 17.43
N TYR A 262 26.04 -3.77 16.56
CA TYR A 262 26.80 -2.57 16.86
C TYR A 262 26.71 -1.48 15.81
N TRP A 263 26.86 -0.24 16.28
CA TRP A 263 26.79 0.95 15.43
C TRP A 263 28.13 1.16 14.71
N ASP A 264 28.08 1.22 13.39
CA ASP A 264 29.22 1.56 12.54
C ASP A 264 28.93 2.89 11.82
N GLU A 265 29.96 3.70 11.65
CA GLU A 265 29.83 5.03 11.06
C GLU A 265 29.79 4.93 9.54
N ILE A 266 28.88 5.66 8.89
CA ILE A 266 28.83 5.73 7.43
C ILE A 266 29.83 6.79 6.97
N ILE A 267 30.81 6.38 6.17
CA ILE A 267 31.89 7.27 5.70
C ILE A 267 31.71 7.73 4.26
N ASN A 268 30.91 7.02 3.44
CA ASN A 268 30.67 7.43 2.05
C ASN A 268 29.33 6.92 1.55
N ILE A 269 28.64 7.75 0.76
CA ILE A 269 27.47 7.36 -0.03
C ILE A 269 27.63 8.02 -1.40
N GLU A 270 27.77 7.21 -2.44
CA GLU A 270 27.99 7.69 -3.80
C GLU A 270 27.07 6.99 -4.81
N PRO A 271 26.64 7.68 -5.89
CA PRO A 271 25.91 7.04 -6.98
C PRO A 271 26.74 5.91 -7.60
N ASP A 272 26.12 4.75 -7.83
CA ASP A 272 26.79 3.54 -8.33
C ASP A 272 26.05 2.89 -9.52
N GLY A 273 25.51 3.76 -10.38
CA GLY A 273 24.86 3.38 -11.64
C GLY A 273 23.47 2.79 -11.48
N GLU A 274 23.06 1.99 -12.47
CA GLU A 274 21.81 1.22 -12.44
C GLU A 274 22.13 -0.27 -12.26
N ALA A 275 21.32 -0.96 -11.46
CA ALA A 275 21.46 -2.39 -11.22
C ALA A 275 20.10 -3.06 -11.07
N GLU A 276 20.04 -4.36 -11.34
CA GLU A 276 18.90 -5.17 -10.94
C GLU A 276 18.88 -5.29 -9.42
N VAL A 277 17.71 -5.01 -8.84
CA VAL A 277 17.53 -4.94 -7.39
C VAL A 277 16.47 -5.91 -6.88
N TYR A 278 16.66 -6.35 -5.65
CA TYR A 278 16.01 -7.48 -5.02
C TYR A 278 15.56 -7.11 -3.61
N ASP A 279 14.65 -7.91 -3.05
CA ASP A 279 14.09 -7.69 -1.72
C ASP A 279 13.60 -9.02 -1.11
N LEU A 280 13.54 -9.07 0.23
CA LEU A 280 13.02 -10.22 0.99
C LEU A 280 11.76 -9.82 1.76
N THR A 281 10.82 -10.77 1.85
CA THR A 281 9.70 -10.67 2.77
C THR A 281 9.97 -11.56 3.98
N VAL A 282 10.33 -10.93 5.09
CA VAL A 282 10.45 -11.57 6.40
C VAL A 282 9.20 -11.38 7.23
N ASP A 283 8.69 -12.47 7.79
CA ASP A 283 7.53 -12.46 8.67
C ASP A 283 7.90 -11.92 10.08
N GLU A 284 6.90 -11.40 10.80
CA GLU A 284 6.99 -10.87 12.18
C GLU A 284 7.80 -9.57 12.36
N LEU A 285 9.13 -9.61 12.17
CA LEU A 285 10.02 -8.48 12.49
C LEU A 285 10.22 -7.49 11.34
N HIS A 286 9.83 -7.88 10.12
CA HIS A 286 9.82 -7.03 8.93
C HIS A 286 11.15 -6.34 8.61
N ASN A 287 12.27 -6.96 8.96
CA ASN A 287 13.61 -6.55 8.58
C ASN A 287 14.52 -7.78 8.44
N PHE A 288 15.67 -7.63 7.83
CA PHE A 288 16.70 -8.67 7.76
C PHE A 288 18.11 -8.08 7.76
N VAL A 289 19.09 -8.93 8.03
CA VAL A 289 20.51 -8.61 7.87
C VAL A 289 20.96 -8.93 6.44
N ALA A 290 21.49 -7.93 5.75
CA ALA A 290 22.04 -8.04 4.40
C ALA A 290 23.41 -7.35 4.35
N GLY A 291 24.46 -8.06 3.92
CA GLY A 291 25.82 -7.49 3.94
C GLY A 291 26.29 -7.10 5.35
N ASP A 292 25.82 -7.82 6.37
CA ASP A 292 26.01 -7.49 7.80
C ASP A 292 25.45 -6.12 8.23
N ILE A 293 24.48 -5.61 7.48
CA ILE A 293 23.78 -4.35 7.74
C ILE A 293 22.28 -4.65 7.84
N VAL A 294 21.62 -4.04 8.81
CA VAL A 294 20.18 -4.22 9.06
C VAL A 294 19.36 -3.37 8.07
N VAL A 295 18.52 -4.04 7.29
CA VAL A 295 17.71 -3.47 6.21
C VAL A 295 16.21 -3.76 6.43
N HIS A 296 15.34 -2.81 6.08
CA HIS A 296 13.89 -2.95 6.29
C HIS A 296 13.21 -3.68 5.11
N ASN A 297 12.16 -4.48 5.39
CA ASN A 297 11.29 -5.08 4.37
C ASN A 297 10.52 -4.02 3.56
N SER A 298 9.69 -4.48 2.64
CA SER A 298 8.77 -3.60 1.95
C SER A 298 7.29 -3.70 2.34
N ILE A 299 6.62 -2.56 2.13
CA ILE A 299 5.28 -2.16 2.63
C ILE A 299 4.12 -2.97 2.03
N GLU A 300 4.37 -3.62 0.90
CA GLU A 300 3.38 -4.27 0.06
C GLU A 300 2.71 -5.50 0.72
N GLN A 301 3.19 -5.95 1.88
CA GLN A 301 2.95 -7.30 2.34
C GLN A 301 1.73 -7.51 3.23
N ASP A 302 1.20 -6.48 3.91
CA ASP A 302 0.10 -6.65 4.87
C ASP A 302 -1.28 -6.85 4.22
N ALA A 303 -1.44 -6.39 2.97
CA ALA A 303 -2.66 -6.60 2.21
C ALA A 303 -2.78 -8.07 1.76
N ASP A 304 -3.97 -8.65 1.90
CA ASP A 304 -4.29 -9.97 1.36
C ASP A 304 -4.48 -9.94 -0.15
N ILE A 305 -5.03 -8.84 -0.66
CA ILE A 305 -5.31 -8.60 -2.07
C ILE A 305 -4.89 -7.17 -2.39
N VAL A 306 -4.22 -6.98 -3.52
CA VAL A 306 -3.89 -5.66 -4.08
C VAL A 306 -4.46 -5.58 -5.48
N MET A 307 -5.29 -4.56 -5.71
CA MET A 307 -5.91 -4.28 -7.00
C MET A 307 -5.52 -2.89 -7.47
N PHE A 308 -5.24 -2.77 -8.76
CA PHE A 308 -5.10 -1.48 -9.44
C PHE A 308 -6.27 -1.24 -10.37
N ILE A 309 -6.59 0.02 -10.59
CA ILE A 309 -7.51 0.45 -11.63
C ILE A 309 -6.68 1.16 -12.69
N TYR A 310 -6.71 0.65 -13.91
CA TYR A 310 -6.05 1.26 -15.06
C TYR A 310 -7.08 1.63 -16.13
N ARG A 311 -6.87 2.76 -16.78
CA ARG A 311 -7.71 3.24 -17.87
C ARG A 311 -6.81 3.79 -18.96
N ASP A 312 -6.75 3.10 -20.10
CA ASP A 312 -5.89 3.49 -21.21
C ASP A 312 -6.33 4.85 -21.80
N ASP A 313 -7.64 5.09 -21.87
CA ASP A 313 -8.23 6.33 -22.42
C ASP A 313 -7.90 7.60 -21.65
N VAL A 314 -7.46 7.48 -20.39
CA VAL A 314 -6.95 8.60 -19.58
C VAL A 314 -5.57 9.05 -20.05
N TYR A 315 -4.74 8.13 -20.53
CA TYR A 315 -3.36 8.41 -20.94
C TYR A 315 -3.19 8.50 -22.46
N ASN A 316 -4.07 7.82 -23.20
CA ASN A 316 -4.10 7.76 -24.65
C ASN A 316 -5.52 8.11 -25.16
N PRO A 317 -5.82 9.40 -25.44
CA PRO A 317 -7.15 9.82 -25.87
C PRO A 317 -7.66 9.18 -27.17
N GLU A 318 -6.74 8.72 -28.02
CA GLU A 318 -7.02 8.11 -29.33
C GLU A 318 -7.13 6.58 -29.26
N THR A 319 -7.09 5.99 -28.06
CA THR A 319 -7.25 4.54 -27.89
C THR A 319 -8.62 4.05 -28.38
N GLU A 320 -8.64 2.83 -28.91
CA GLU A 320 -9.88 2.12 -29.23
C GLU A 320 -10.62 1.63 -27.96
N ARG A 321 -9.90 1.52 -26.83
CA ARG A 321 -10.44 1.05 -25.53
C ARG A 321 -11.11 2.17 -24.72
N LYS A 322 -11.98 2.97 -25.36
CA LYS A 322 -12.66 4.09 -24.69
C LYS A 322 -13.59 3.62 -23.58
N ASN A 323 -13.55 4.29 -22.43
CA ASN A 323 -14.35 3.98 -21.25
C ASN A 323 -14.12 2.56 -20.70
N ILE A 324 -13.02 1.89 -21.05
CA ILE A 324 -12.67 0.59 -20.47
C ILE A 324 -11.73 0.81 -19.30
N ALA A 325 -12.05 0.18 -18.17
CA ALA A 325 -11.23 0.17 -16.97
C ALA A 325 -10.80 -1.25 -16.64
N ASP A 326 -9.50 -1.46 -16.54
CA ASP A 326 -8.90 -2.74 -16.17
C ASP A 326 -8.66 -2.78 -14.66
N ILE A 327 -9.31 -3.73 -14.00
CA ILE A 327 -9.06 -4.07 -12.61
C ILE A 327 -7.96 -5.14 -12.58
N ILE A 328 -6.75 -4.72 -12.21
CA ILE A 328 -5.55 -5.56 -12.22
C ILE A 328 -5.34 -6.09 -10.81
N ILE A 329 -5.59 -7.39 -10.60
CA ILE A 329 -5.30 -8.08 -9.35
C ILE A 329 -3.80 -8.42 -9.36
N ALA A 330 -2.99 -7.51 -8.85
CA ALA A 330 -1.54 -7.66 -8.83
C ALA A 330 -1.04 -8.57 -7.70
N LYS A 331 -1.81 -8.68 -6.61
CA LYS A 331 -1.50 -9.59 -5.50
C LYS A 331 -2.76 -10.26 -5.00
N HIS A 332 -2.67 -11.55 -4.73
CA HIS A 332 -3.71 -12.30 -4.05
C HIS A 332 -3.10 -13.44 -3.22
N ARG A 333 -3.22 -13.38 -1.89
CA ARG A 333 -2.64 -14.41 -0.98
C ARG A 333 -3.25 -15.81 -1.13
N ASN A 334 -4.52 -15.89 -1.53
CA ASN A 334 -5.33 -17.12 -1.48
C ASN A 334 -6.00 -17.44 -2.83
N GLY A 335 -5.49 -16.90 -3.94
CA GLY A 335 -6.12 -17.06 -5.24
C GLY A 335 -5.26 -16.51 -6.37
N PRO A 336 -5.73 -16.63 -7.63
CA PRO A 336 -4.95 -16.21 -8.78
C PRO A 336 -4.87 -14.69 -8.89
N VAL A 337 -3.74 -14.21 -9.41
CA VAL A 337 -3.61 -12.87 -9.99
C VAL A 337 -4.22 -12.85 -11.39
N GLY A 338 -4.58 -11.68 -11.89
CA GLY A 338 -5.19 -11.56 -13.20
C GLY A 338 -5.74 -10.16 -13.46
N GLU A 339 -6.47 -10.02 -14.56
CA GLU A 339 -7.05 -8.77 -15.00
C GLU A 339 -8.52 -8.98 -15.35
N VAL A 340 -9.37 -8.03 -14.93
CA VAL A 340 -10.79 -8.00 -15.26
C VAL A 340 -11.11 -6.65 -15.87
N SER A 341 -11.55 -6.63 -17.12
CA SER A 341 -11.98 -5.40 -17.77
C SER A 341 -13.46 -5.10 -17.44
N LEU A 342 -13.75 -3.83 -17.18
CA LEU A 342 -15.09 -3.30 -16.91
C LEU A 342 -15.37 -2.09 -17.79
N TYR A 343 -16.64 -1.81 -18.05
CA TYR A 343 -17.06 -0.57 -18.69
C TYR A 343 -17.28 0.52 -17.63
N PHE A 344 -16.64 1.68 -17.81
CA PHE A 344 -16.74 2.82 -16.91
C PHE A 344 -17.64 3.91 -17.50
N GLN A 345 -18.81 4.10 -16.91
CA GLN A 345 -19.73 5.17 -17.25
C GLN A 345 -19.40 6.45 -16.48
N ALA A 346 -18.66 7.36 -17.12
CA ALA A 346 -18.15 8.58 -16.50
C ALA A 346 -19.24 9.51 -15.93
N SER A 347 -20.40 9.64 -16.60
CA SER A 347 -21.50 10.52 -16.16
C SER A 347 -22.07 10.14 -14.80
N GLN A 348 -21.97 8.87 -14.41
CA GLN A 348 -22.49 8.34 -13.15
C GLN A 348 -21.36 7.85 -12.22
N THR A 349 -20.10 7.95 -12.65
CA THR A 349 -18.94 7.35 -11.96
C THR A 349 -19.14 5.85 -11.66
N ARG A 350 -19.78 5.11 -12.57
CA ARG A 350 -20.24 3.73 -12.33
C ARG A 350 -19.53 2.73 -13.23
N PHE A 351 -19.16 1.57 -12.66
CA PHE A 351 -18.65 0.43 -13.41
C PHE A 351 -19.78 -0.54 -13.76
N HIS A 352 -19.72 -1.12 -14.95
CA HIS A 352 -20.61 -2.17 -15.45
C HIS A 352 -19.81 -3.34 -16.01
N ASP A 353 -20.42 -4.53 -15.99
CA ASP A 353 -19.83 -5.72 -16.57
C ASP A 353 -19.70 -5.54 -18.10
N LEU A 354 -18.58 -5.98 -18.67
CA LEU A 354 -18.43 -6.10 -20.13
C LEU A 354 -19.00 -7.44 -20.56
N GLU A 355 -20.06 -7.43 -21.36
CA GLU A 355 -20.51 -8.64 -22.04
C GLU A 355 -19.45 -9.09 -23.04
N VAL A 356 -18.74 -10.18 -22.73
CA VAL A 356 -17.86 -10.85 -23.70
C VAL A 356 -18.76 -11.68 -24.60
N SER A 357 -19.10 -11.15 -25.79
CA SER A 357 -19.65 -12.01 -26.85
C SER A 357 -18.54 -13.00 -27.25
N PRO A 358 -18.76 -14.33 -27.14
CA PRO A 358 -17.79 -15.28 -27.66
C PRO A 358 -17.62 -15.05 -29.18
N PRO A 359 -16.42 -15.26 -29.74
CA PRO A 359 -16.21 -15.13 -31.17
C PRO A 359 -17.19 -16.05 -31.89
N ALA A 360 -17.90 -15.51 -32.89
CA ALA A 360 -18.77 -16.30 -33.75
C ALA A 360 -17.93 -17.42 -34.41
N GLU A 361 -18.36 -18.67 -34.23
CA GLU A 361 -17.74 -19.87 -34.83
C GLU A 361 -17.66 -19.80 -36.36
#